data_AF-A0A1F8QK68-F1
#
_entry.id   AF-A0A1F8QK68-F1
#
_cell.length_a   1.000
_cell.length_b   1.000
_cell.length_c   1.000
_cell.angle_alpha   90.00
_cell.angle_beta   90.00
_cell.angle_gamma   90.00
#
_symmetry.space_group_name_H-M   'P 1'
#
loop_
_entity.id
_entity.type
_entity.pdbx_description
1 polymer ?
#
loop_
_entity_poly.entity_id
_entity_poly.type
_entity_poly.pdbx_seq_one_letter_code
_entity_poly.pdbx_strand_id
1 'polypeptide(L)'
;MHKRIPDAPAAEAAVREALQGQYGNALKGLSFRKCWYSNAGRQEFWDVEGTLTRRKGLMGRETRNFRYQVDPETGRVIGYELITPVPEAKK
;
A
#
# COMPACT_ATOMS: atom_id res chain seq x y z
N MET A 1 16.16 14.24 -5.49
CA MET A 1 16.45 13.02 -6.29
C MET A 1 15.12 12.34 -6.60
N HIS A 2 14.75 12.21 -7.87
CA HIS A 2 13.63 11.35 -8.26
C HIS A 2 14.09 9.90 -8.15
N LYS A 3 13.40 9.08 -7.36
CA LYS A 3 13.67 7.64 -7.25
C LYS A 3 12.73 6.97 -8.23
N ARG A 4 13.23 6.70 -9.43
CA ARG A 4 12.53 5.87 -10.40
C ARG A 4 12.23 4.50 -9.77
N ILE A 5 11.09 3.92 -10.10
CA ILE A 5 10.64 2.61 -9.65
C ILE A 5 10.78 1.61 -10.80
N PRO A 6 11.94 0.95 -10.91
CA PRO A 6 12.25 0.08 -12.05
C PRO A 6 11.53 -1.26 -12.01
N ASP A 7 11.06 -1.68 -10.84
CA ASP A 7 10.53 -3.02 -10.60
C ASP A 7 9.50 -3.07 -9.46
N ALA A 8 8.86 -4.23 -9.32
CA ALA A 8 7.86 -4.47 -8.30
C ALA A 8 8.40 -4.33 -6.86
N PRO A 9 9.59 -4.87 -6.48
CA PRO A 9 10.16 -4.65 -5.15
C PRO A 9 10.36 -3.16 -4.80
N ALA A 10 10.78 -2.34 -5.76
CA ALA A 10 10.90 -0.90 -5.56
C ALA A 10 9.53 -0.22 -5.34
N ALA A 11 8.48 -0.67 -6.04
CA ALA A 11 7.12 -0.17 -5.85
C ALA A 11 6.57 -0.52 -4.47
N GLU A 12 6.77 -1.76 -4.03
CA GLU A 12 6.44 -2.21 -2.67
C GLU A 12 7.19 -1.42 -1.60
N ALA A 13 8.47 -1.12 -1.83
CA ALA A 13 9.27 -0.28 -0.93
C ALA A 13 8.71 1.15 -0.83
N ALA A 14 8.29 1.76 -1.94
CA ALA A 14 7.65 3.08 -1.94
C ALA A 14 6.34 3.07 -1.14
N VAL A 15 5.51 2.04 -1.29
CA VAL A 15 4.28 1.88 -0.50
C VAL A 15 4.58 1.65 0.98
N ARG A 16 5.61 0.85 1.30
CA ARG A 16 6.06 0.66 2.69
C ARG A 16 6.50 1.98 3.30
N GLU A 17 7.33 2.77 2.62
CA GLU A 17 7.79 4.08 3.08
C GLU A 17 6.59 5.03 3.32
N ALA A 18 5.63 5.07 2.39
CA ALA A 18 4.42 5.87 2.54
C ALA A 18 3.58 5.45 3.77
N LEU A 19 3.33 4.16 3.93
CA LEU A 19 2.56 3.61 5.06
C LEU A 19 3.29 3.80 6.41
N GLN A 20 4.61 3.65 6.42
CA GLN A 20 5.44 3.90 7.59
C GLN A 20 5.40 5.39 7.97
N GLY A 21 5.48 6.30 6.99
CA GLY A 21 5.35 7.74 7.23
C GLY A 21 3.95 8.13 7.73
N GLN A 22 2.90 7.50 7.20
CA GLN A 22 1.51 7.79 7.58
C GLN A 22 1.16 7.27 8.98
N TYR A 23 1.56 6.04 9.32
CA TYR A 23 1.11 5.38 10.54
C TYR A 23 2.18 5.29 11.62
N GLY A 24 3.46 5.41 11.28
CA GLY A 24 4.59 5.30 12.20
C GLY A 24 4.47 4.08 13.11
N ASN A 25 4.54 4.32 14.42
CA ASN A 25 4.43 3.28 15.45
C ASN A 25 3.06 2.59 15.51
N ALA A 26 2.03 3.14 14.87
CA ALA A 26 0.71 2.52 14.78
C ALA A 26 0.66 1.42 13.72
N LEU A 27 1.58 1.37 12.74
CA LEU A 27 1.69 0.25 11.80
C LEU A 27 2.23 -0.97 12.54
N LYS A 28 1.46 -2.06 12.56
CA LYS A 28 1.79 -3.30 13.28
C LYS A 28 2.07 -4.48 12.37
N GLY A 29 1.62 -4.42 11.12
CA GLY A 29 1.89 -5.45 10.12
C GLY A 29 1.66 -4.89 8.72
N LEU A 30 2.44 -5.39 7.77
CA LEU A 30 2.32 -5.07 6.36
C LEU A 30 2.73 -6.31 5.56
N SER A 31 1.83 -6.78 4.68
CA SER A 31 2.13 -7.81 3.70
C SER A 31 1.70 -7.35 2.31
N PHE A 32 2.52 -7.67 1.31
CA PHE A 32 2.20 -7.46 -0.09
C PHE A 32 1.72 -8.77 -0.69
N ARG A 33 0.73 -8.69 -1.57
CA ARG A 33 0.07 -9.85 -2.20
C ARG A 33 0.26 -9.86 -3.70
N LYS A 34 0.16 -8.70 -4.33
CA LYS A 34 0.32 -8.54 -5.78
C LYS A 34 0.97 -7.19 -6.06
N CYS A 35 1.86 -7.18 -7.04
CA CYS A 35 2.45 -5.96 -7.56
C CYS A 35 2.62 -6.12 -9.07
N TRP A 36 2.06 -5.19 -9.85
CA TRP A 36 2.14 -5.26 -11.32
C TRP A 36 2.15 -3.88 -11.95
N TYR A 37 2.75 -3.78 -13.13
CA TYR A 37 2.76 -2.56 -13.92
C TYR A 37 1.45 -2.44 -14.70
N SER A 38 0.84 -1.26 -14.62
CA SER A 38 -0.45 -0.93 -15.19
C SER A 38 -0.33 0.32 -16.07
N ASN A 39 -1.17 0.38 -17.09
CA ASN A 39 -1.38 1.58 -17.88
C ASN A 39 -2.89 1.84 -17.98
N ALA A 40 -3.31 3.05 -17.61
CA ALA A 40 -4.68 3.51 -17.80
C ALA A 40 -4.67 4.77 -18.68
N GLY A 41 -4.95 4.58 -19.98
CA GLY A 41 -4.94 5.65 -20.96
C GLY A 41 -3.51 6.16 -21.25
N ARG A 42 -3.16 7.32 -20.71
CA ARG A 42 -1.81 7.91 -20.84
C ARG A 42 -1.02 7.91 -19.53
N GLN A 43 -1.54 7.28 -18.48
CA GLN A 43 -0.90 7.24 -17.18
C GLN A 43 -0.39 5.84 -16.89
N GLU A 44 0.90 5.74 -16.60
CA GLU A 44 1.58 4.52 -16.20
C GLU A 44 1.79 4.51 -14.68
N PHE A 45 1.65 3.34 -14.07
CA PHE A 45 1.81 3.17 -12.62
C PHE A 45 2.03 1.73 -12.22
N TRP A 46 2.65 1.54 -11.06
CA TRP A 46 2.64 0.26 -10.36
C TRP A 46 1.42 0.16 -9.46
N ASP A 47 0.61 -0.88 -9.66
CA ASP A 47 -0.38 -1.28 -8.69
C ASP A 47 0.25 -2.18 -7.64
N VAL A 48 0.03 -1.86 -6.37
CA VAL A 48 0.51 -2.62 -5.23
C VAL A 48 -0.65 -2.95 -4.31
N GLU A 49 -1.00 -4.22 -4.24
CA GLU A 49 -2.02 -4.74 -3.32
C GLU A 49 -1.40 -5.43 -2.12
N GLY A 50 -2.04 -5.22 -0.97
CA GLY A 50 -1.58 -5.83 0.26
C GLY A 50 -2.60 -5.76 1.38
N THR A 51 -2.11 -6.10 2.57
CA THR A 51 -2.85 -6.02 3.81
C THR A 51 -2.01 -5.27 4.82
N LEU A 52 -2.60 -4.27 5.47
CA LEU A 52 -1.99 -3.54 6.58
C LEU A 52 -2.74 -3.86 7.86
N THR A 53 -2.00 -4.03 8.95
CA THR A 53 -2.54 -4.10 10.30
C THR A 53 -2.04 -2.90 11.07
N ARG A 54 -2.94 -2.13 11.67
CA ARG A 54 -2.59 -0.97 12.51
C ARG A 54 -3.31 -0.98 13.85
N ARG A 55 -2.77 -0.23 14.81
CA ARG A 55 -3.43 0.03 16.09
C ARG A 55 -4.66 0.92 15.87
N LYS A 56 -5.79 0.56 16.49
CA LYS A 56 -7.04 1.33 16.52
C LYS A 56 -7.43 1.60 17.97
N GLY A 57 -7.33 2.86 18.41
CA GLY A 57 -7.54 3.24 19.81
C GLY A 57 -6.48 2.64 20.76
N LEU A 58 -6.82 2.52 22.05
CA LEU A 58 -5.90 2.05 23.09
C LEU A 58 -5.70 0.53 23.10
N MET A 59 -6.71 -0.26 22.72
CA MET A 59 -6.67 -1.74 22.80
C MET A 59 -6.99 -2.45 21.48
N GLY A 60 -7.47 -1.73 20.46
CA GLY A 60 -7.89 -2.34 19.20
C GLY A 60 -6.75 -2.50 18.19
N ARG A 61 -6.89 -3.50 17.32
CA ARG A 61 -6.17 -3.61 16.06
C ARG A 61 -7.18 -3.63 14.93
N GLU A 62 -6.74 -3.13 13.80
CA GLU A 62 -7.52 -3.05 12.58
C GLU A 62 -6.67 -3.57 11.44
N THR A 63 -7.23 -4.52 10.69
CA THR A 63 -6.62 -5.05 9.48
C THR A 63 -7.42 -4.57 8.27
N ARG A 64 -6.75 -4.02 7.26
CA ARG A 64 -7.37 -3.55 6.02
C ARG A 64 -6.60 -4.07 4.81
N ASN A 65 -7.34 -4.44 3.77
CA ASN A 65 -6.77 -4.66 2.45
C ASN A 65 -6.68 -3.32 1.72
N PHE A 66 -5.65 -3.16 0.93
CA PHE A 66 -5.40 -1.94 0.18
C PHE A 66 -4.94 -2.26 -1.24
N ARG A 67 -5.11 -1.27 -2.11
CA ARG A 67 -4.40 -1.13 -3.38
C ARG A 67 -3.86 0.30 -3.47
N TYR A 68 -2.56 0.42 -3.70
CA TYR A 68 -1.91 1.70 -3.96
C TYR A 68 -1.42 1.75 -5.41
N GLN A 69 -1.46 2.94 -6.00
CA GLN A 69 -0.86 3.22 -7.30
C GLN A 69 0.37 4.09 -7.10
N VAL A 70 1.51 3.66 -7.64
CA VAL A 70 2.80 4.34 -7.53
C VAL A 70 3.24 4.83 -8.90
N ASP A 71 3.53 6.12 -9.01
CA ASP A 71 4.14 6.72 -10.19
C ASP A 71 5.55 6.13 -10.40
N PRO A 72 5.83 5.55 -11.58
CA PRO A 72 7.07 4.85 -11.84
C PRO A 72 8.27 5.80 -11.97
N GLU A 73 8.05 7.06 -12.32
CA GLU A 73 9.11 8.05 -12.53
C GLU A 73 9.48 8.75 -11.22
N THR A 74 8.49 9.01 -10.35
CA THR A 74 8.72 9.76 -9.11
C THR A 74 8.75 8.93 -7.85
N GLY A 75 8.21 7.70 -7.88
CA GLY A 75 8.02 6.84 -6.71
C GLY A 75 6.92 7.34 -5.77
N ARG A 76 6.13 8.33 -6.19
CA ARG A 76 5.05 8.89 -5.38
C ARG A 76 3.81 8.01 -5.47
N VAL A 77 3.13 7.85 -4.35
CA VAL A 77 1.77 7.31 -4.34
C VAL A 77 0.83 8.34 -4.97
N ILE A 78 0.15 7.94 -6.04
CA ILE A 78 -0.76 8.78 -6.83
C ILE A 78 -2.22 8.33 -6.74
N GLY A 79 -2.46 7.12 -6.23
CA GLY A 79 -3.81 6.56 -6.07
C GLY A 79 -3.87 5.59 -4.90
N TYR A 80 -5.06 5.47 -4.31
CA TYR A 80 -5.33 4.59 -3.18
C TYR A 80 -6.77 4.12 -3.19
N GLU A 81 -6.95 2.82 -3.00
CA GLU A 81 -8.25 2.18 -2.84
C GLU A 81 -8.22 1.28 -1.60
N LEU A 82 -9.25 1.43 -0.75
CA LEU A 82 -9.53 0.47 0.30
C LEU A 82 -10.31 -0.69 -0.31
N ILE A 83 -9.66 -1.84 -0.42
CA ILE A 83 -10.35 -3.07 -0.76
C ILE A 83 -11.15 -3.46 0.48
N THR A 84 -12.49 -3.41 0.38
CA THR A 84 -13.45 -3.63 1.47
C THR A 84 -13.10 -4.83 2.36
N PRO A 85 -13.46 -4.77 3.66
CA PRO A 85 -12.85 -5.59 4.70
C PRO A 85 -13.13 -7.08 4.53
N VAL A 86 -12.15 -7.90 4.94
CA VAL A 86 -12.39 -9.31 5.29
C VAL A 86 -13.43 -9.28 6.42
N PRO A 87 -14.58 -9.96 6.30
CA PRO A 87 -15.56 -9.97 7.39
C PRO A 87 -14.88 -10.45 8.68
N GLU A 88 -15.15 -9.77 9.79
CA GLU A 88 -14.82 -10.29 11.12
C GLU A 88 -15.39 -11.71 11.19
N ALA A 89 -14.51 -12.71 11.32
CA ALA A 89 -14.94 -14.06 11.63
C ALA A 89 -15.75 -13.97 12.93
N LYS A 90 -17.07 -14.11 12.82
CA LYS A 90 -17.93 -14.28 13.98
C LYS A 90 -17.42 -15.52 14.72
N LYS A 91 -17.04 -15.33 15.99
CA LYS A 91 -16.78 -16.42 16.92
C LYS A 91 -17.99 -17.33 17.04
#